data_AF-A0A1I4LHL0-F1
#
_entry.id   AF-A0A1I4LHL0-F1
#
_cell.length_a   1.000
_cell.length_b   1.000
_cell.length_c   1.000
_cell.angle_alpha   90.00
_cell.angle_beta   90.00
_cell.angle_gamma   90.00
#
_symmetry.space_group_name_H-M   'P 1'
#
loop_
_entity.id
_entity.type
_entity.pdbx_description
1 polymer ?
#
loop_
_entity_poly.entity_id
_entity_poly.type
_entity_poly.pdbx_seq_one_letter_code
_entity_poly.pdbx_strand_id
1 'polypeptide(L)'
;MKIYSNEILANVKESKRYRVLWTDSKNSYTYLIEIDNKKALPFLRTVDAIAEDILLGVLVKEKNSTRIVNEEEVSKRALELRNTAWKTIKDAVNQEPEIYISETRGKNHWWTNGKTQYNKGFAL
;
A
#
# COMPACT_ATOMS: atom_id res chain seq x y z
N MET A 1 -12.05 18.08 -2.59
CA MET A 1 -11.36 17.43 -1.45
C MET A 1 -10.02 16.90 -1.94
N LYS A 2 -9.01 16.74 -1.07
CA LYS A 2 -7.76 16.06 -1.44
C LYS A 2 -7.60 14.74 -0.69
N ILE A 3 -7.10 13.71 -1.35
CA ILE A 3 -6.68 12.43 -0.78
C ILE A 3 -5.16 12.32 -0.86
N TYR A 4 -4.53 11.79 0.19
CA TYR A 4 -3.07 11.61 0.24
C TYR A 4 -2.71 10.15 0.55
N SER A 5 -1.57 9.69 0.02
CA SER A 5 -1.04 8.37 0.34
C SER A 5 -0.85 8.17 1.84
N ASN A 6 -1.05 6.93 2.28
CA ASN A 6 -1.08 6.48 3.67
C ASN A 6 -2.25 6.99 4.53
N GLU A 7 -3.17 7.82 4.02
CA GLU A 7 -4.43 8.07 4.71
C GLU A 7 -5.24 6.77 4.87
N ILE A 8 -5.98 6.65 5.97
CA ILE A 8 -6.92 5.57 6.22
C ILE A 8 -8.35 6.08 6.09
N LEU A 9 -9.14 5.38 5.29
CA LEU A 9 -10.57 5.59 5.08
C LEU A 9 -11.31 4.44 5.76
N ALA A 10 -12.08 4.74 6.81
CA ALA A 10 -12.92 3.78 7.51
C ALA A 10 -14.35 3.81 6.94
N ASN A 11 -14.88 2.65 6.57
CA ASN A 11 -16.29 2.50 6.25
C ASN A 11 -17.09 2.25 7.52
N VAL A 12 -18.02 3.16 7.80
CA VAL A 12 -18.79 3.20 9.04
C VAL A 12 -19.77 2.01 9.17
N LYS A 13 -20.26 1.49 8.04
CA LYS A 13 -21.27 0.41 8.01
C LYS A 13 -20.64 -0.98 7.97
N GLU A 14 -19.54 -1.12 7.23
CA GLU A 14 -18.95 -2.42 6.94
C GLU A 14 -17.81 -2.81 7.88
N SER A 15 -17.44 -1.95 8.83
CA SER A 15 -16.26 -2.15 9.71
C SER A 15 -14.98 -2.47 8.92
N LYS A 16 -14.87 -1.93 7.70
CA LYS A 16 -13.70 -2.08 6.82
C LYS A 16 -12.87 -0.82 6.83
N ARG A 17 -11.55 -0.98 6.76
CA ARG A 17 -10.62 0.13 6.65
C ARG A 17 -9.78 -0.02 5.40
N TYR A 18 -9.60 1.08 4.70
CA TYR A 18 -8.86 1.15 3.46
C TYR A 18 -7.68 2.10 3.60
N ARG A 19 -6.47 1.65 3.23
CA ARG A 19 -5.31 2.52 3.11
C ARG A 19 -5.18 3.02 1.69
N VAL A 20 -4.98 4.32 1.56
CA VAL A 20 -4.58 4.97 0.31
C VAL A 20 -3.13 4.57 0.01
N LEU A 21 -2.89 3.88 -1.09
CA LEU A 21 -1.55 3.47 -1.52
C LEU A 21 -0.90 4.55 -2.35
N TRP A 22 -1.64 5.07 -3.34
CA TRP A 22 -1.16 6.05 -4.30
C TRP A 22 -2.30 6.91 -4.78
N THR A 23 -2.00 8.14 -5.17
CA THR A 23 -2.93 9.08 -5.80
C THR A 23 -2.25 9.76 -6.96
N ASP A 24 -2.97 9.98 -8.05
CA ASP A 24 -2.41 10.65 -9.22
C ASP A 24 -2.15 12.15 -8.94
N SER A 25 -1.34 12.77 -9.79
CA SER A 25 -0.93 14.18 -9.62
C SER A 25 -2.11 15.16 -9.65
N LYS A 26 -3.23 14.79 -10.29
CA LYS A 26 -4.43 15.62 -10.37
C LYS A 26 -5.44 15.32 -9.25
N ASN A 27 -5.18 14.33 -8.40
CA ASN A 27 -6.10 13.89 -7.35
C ASN A 27 -7.47 13.47 -7.92
N SER A 28 -7.47 12.82 -9.08
CA SER A 28 -8.65 12.27 -9.75
C SER A 28 -8.83 10.79 -9.43
N TYR A 29 -7.74 10.04 -9.27
CA TYR A 29 -7.75 8.59 -9.07
C TYR A 29 -6.81 8.16 -7.95
N THR A 30 -7.21 7.12 -7.23
CA THR A 30 -6.41 6.54 -6.15
C THR A 30 -6.52 5.02 -6.12
N TYR A 31 -5.44 4.37 -5.72
CA TYR A 31 -5.46 2.95 -5.35
C TYR A 31 -5.65 2.80 -3.85
N LEU A 32 -6.64 2.01 -3.47
CA LEU A 32 -6.94 1.65 -2.09
C LEU A 32 -6.64 0.17 -1.86
N ILE A 33 -6.33 -0.20 -0.62
CA ILE A 33 -6.28 -1.59 -0.18
C ILE A 33 -6.98 -1.74 1.17
N GLU A 34 -7.75 -2.81 1.34
CA GLU A 34 -8.34 -3.17 2.63
C GLU A 34 -7.24 -3.67 3.59
N ILE A 35 -7.04 -3.00 4.72
CA ILE A 35 -5.88 -3.28 5.60
C ILE A 35 -6.09 -4.46 6.55
N ASP A 36 -7.34 -4.81 6.83
CA ASP A 36 -7.69 -5.88 7.76
C ASP A 36 -7.82 -7.26 7.08
N ASN A 37 -7.77 -7.29 5.75
CA ASN A 37 -7.84 -8.51 4.95
C ASN A 37 -6.47 -8.89 4.39
N LYS A 38 -5.89 -9.98 4.90
CA LYS A 38 -4.55 -10.48 4.48
C LYS A 38 -4.44 -10.88 3.01
N LYS A 39 -5.56 -11.11 2.33
CA LYS A 39 -5.62 -11.47 0.90
C LYS A 39 -6.10 -10.31 0.03
N ALA A 40 -6.27 -9.11 0.60
CA ALA A 40 -6.72 -7.96 -0.15
C ALA A 40 -5.72 -7.62 -1.27
N LEU A 41 -6.28 -7.17 -2.39
CA LEU A 41 -5.52 -6.63 -3.50
C LEU A 41 -5.87 -5.15 -3.68
N PRO A 42 -4.92 -4.33 -4.16
CA PRO A 42 -5.20 -2.96 -4.53
C PRO A 42 -6.33 -2.85 -5.55
N PHE A 43 -7.20 -1.86 -5.38
CA PHE A 43 -8.27 -1.54 -6.32
C PHE A 43 -8.35 -0.03 -6.56
N LEU A 44 -8.77 0.33 -7.78
CA LEU A 44 -8.87 1.72 -8.23
C LEU A 44 -10.20 2.34 -7.77
N ARG A 45 -10.16 3.59 -7.32
CA ARG A 45 -11.33 4.45 -7.05
C ARG A 45 -11.07 5.86 -7.58
N THR A 46 -12.14 6.55 -7.97
CA THR A 46 -12.08 7.99 -8.22
C THR A 46 -12.12 8.76 -6.91
N VAL A 47 -11.41 9.87 -6.82
CA VAL A 47 -11.45 10.75 -5.66
C VAL A 47 -12.84 11.36 -5.45
N ASP A 48 -13.59 11.65 -6.52
CA ASP A 48 -14.94 12.20 -6.42
C ASP A 48 -15.92 11.22 -5.75
N ALA A 49 -15.90 9.94 -6.13
CA ALA A 49 -16.70 8.91 -5.43
C ALA A 49 -16.33 8.79 -3.95
N ILE A 50 -15.04 8.89 -3.60
CA ILE A 50 -14.61 8.91 -2.19
C ILE A 50 -15.11 10.17 -1.48
N ALA A 51 -15.11 11.31 -2.17
CA ALA A 51 -15.62 12.58 -1.63
C ALA A 51 -17.11 12.47 -1.32
N GLU A 52 -17.89 11.91 -2.25
CA GLU A 52 -19.31 11.65 -2.09
C GLU A 52 -19.58 10.70 -0.92
N ASP A 53 -18.88 9.56 -0.87
CA ASP A 53 -18.98 8.61 0.25
C ASP A 53 -18.68 9.28 1.60
N ILE A 54 -17.73 10.22 1.65
CA ILE A 54 -17.42 10.99 2.86
C ILE A 54 -18.54 11.98 3.20
N LEU A 55 -19.08 12.70 2.20
CA LEU A 55 -20.19 13.63 2.39
C LEU A 55 -21.45 12.93 2.90
N LEU A 56 -21.69 11.70 2.43
CA LEU A 56 -22.80 10.85 2.85
C LEU A 56 -22.53 10.14 4.20
N GLY A 57 -21.34 10.29 4.79
CA GLY A 57 -20.96 9.64 6.04
C GLY A 57 -20.76 8.13 5.92
N VAL A 58 -20.60 7.60 4.70
CA VAL A 58 -20.27 6.19 4.45
C VAL A 58 -18.81 5.93 4.78
N LEU A 59 -17.93 6.85 4.37
CA LEU A 59 -16.51 6.82 4.67
C LEU A 59 -16.14 7.96 5.63
N VAL A 60 -15.20 7.69 6.53
CA VAL A 60 -14.59 8.70 7.39
C VAL A 60 -13.08 8.61 7.24
N LYS A 61 -12.41 9.75 7.08
CA LYS A 61 -10.96 9.81 7.19
C LYS A 61 -10.56 9.60 8.64
N GLU A 62 -9.86 8.51 8.93
CA GLU A 62 -9.27 8.34 10.25
C GLU A 62 -8.22 9.43 10.47
N LYS A 63 -8.20 10.00 11.68
CA LYS A 63 -7.15 10.94 12.06
C LYS A 63 -5.85 10.14 12.10
N ASN A 64 -4.96 10.38 11.14
CA ASN A 64 -3.66 9.72 11.07
C ASN A 64 -2.92 9.92 12.40
N SER A 65 -2.84 8.88 13.23
CA SER A 65 -1.79 8.79 14.24
C SER A 65 -0.54 8.35 13.48
N THR A 66 0.25 9.30 13.02
CA THR A 66 1.59 8.99 12.52
C THR A 66 2.29 8.26 13.66
N ARG A 67 2.54 6.95 13.51
CA ARG A 67 3.27 6.20 14.53
C ARG A 67 4.72 6.67 14.43
N ILE A 68 5.09 7.60 15.30
CA ILE A 68 6.49 7.98 15.48
C ILE A 68 7.17 6.79 16.13
N VAL A 69 8.12 6.19 15.42
CA VAL A 69 8.96 5.12 15.94
C VAL A 69 10.32 5.74 16.23
N ASN A 70 10.79 5.61 17.47
CA ASN A 70 12.18 5.93 17.78
C ASN A 70 13.08 4.86 17.16
N GLU A 71 13.87 5.22 16.15
CA GLU A 71 14.71 4.30 15.40
C GLU A 71 15.75 3.60 16.31
N GLU A 72 16.21 4.29 17.36
CA GLU A 72 17.19 3.76 18.33
C GLU A 72 16.61 2.64 19.21
N GLU A 73 15.27 2.59 19.37
CA GLU A 73 14.57 1.57 20.14
C GLU A 73 14.20 0.33 19.29
N VAL A 74 14.41 0.40 17.96
CA VAL A 74 14.10 -0.73 17.06
C VAL A 74 15.23 -1.76 17.14
N SER A 75 14.87 -3.00 17.45
CA SER A 75 15.86 -4.10 17.50
C SER A 75 16.59 -4.26 16.16
N LYS A 76 17.88 -4.64 16.20
CA LYS A 76 18.69 -4.91 15.01
C LYS A 76 18.00 -5.88 14.04
N ARG A 77 17.41 -6.95 14.57
CA ARG A 77 16.66 -7.95 13.78
C ARG A 77 15.47 -7.32 13.03
N ALA A 78 14.73 -6.41 13.67
CA ALA A 78 13.62 -5.73 13.03
C ALA A 78 14.09 -4.76 11.93
N LEU A 79 15.20 -4.04 12.15
CA LEU A 79 15.83 -3.19 11.15
C LEU A 79 16.31 -3.98 9.94
N GLU A 80 16.98 -5.12 10.16
CA GLU A 80 17.44 -6.01 9.09
C GLU A 80 16.29 -6.54 8.25
N LEU A 81 15.20 -6.98 8.88
CA LEU A 81 14.01 -7.47 8.19
C LEU A 81 13.37 -6.36 7.33
N ARG A 82 13.20 -5.16 7.90
CA ARG A 82 12.67 -3.98 7.18
C ARG A 82 13.56 -3.62 5.99
N ASN A 83 14.87 -3.52 6.21
CA ASN A 83 15.82 -3.12 5.17
C ASN A 83 15.90 -4.17 4.06
N THR A 84 15.82 -5.46 4.39
CA THR A 84 15.77 -6.55 3.41
C THR A 84 14.49 -6.48 2.58
N ALA A 85 13.34 -6.30 3.23
CA ALA A 85 12.07 -6.11 2.53
C ALA A 85 12.11 -4.87 1.61
N TRP A 86 12.64 -3.74 2.10
CA TRP A 86 12.78 -2.51 1.32
C TRP A 86 13.69 -2.69 0.11
N LYS A 87 14.84 -3.35 0.26
CA LYS A 87 15.75 -3.66 -0.85
C LYS A 87 15.07 -4.44 -1.98
N THR A 88 14.12 -5.30 -1.64
CA THR A 88 13.37 -6.09 -2.62
C THR A 88 12.34 -5.26 -3.38
N ILE A 89 11.70 -4.28 -2.73
CA ILE A 89 10.56 -3.55 -3.32
C ILE A 89 10.92 -2.15 -3.85
N LYS A 90 12.06 -1.57 -3.46
CA LYS A 90 12.43 -0.17 -3.76
C LYS A 90 12.36 0.19 -5.25
N ASP A 91 12.73 -0.73 -6.14
CA ASP A 91 12.78 -0.46 -7.57
C ASP A 91 11.38 -0.54 -8.19
N ALA A 92 10.51 -1.37 -7.62
CA ALA A 92 9.11 -1.51 -8.03
C ALA A 92 8.29 -0.27 -7.64
N VAL A 93 8.57 0.36 -6.50
CA VAL A 93 7.89 1.60 -6.05
C VAL A 93 8.08 2.76 -7.04
N ASN A 94 9.16 2.77 -7.83
CA ASN A 94 9.34 3.78 -8.89
C ASN A 94 8.45 3.57 -10.12
N GLN A 95 7.69 2.47 -10.16
CA GLN A 95 6.74 2.11 -11.23
C GLN A 95 5.30 2.20 -10.72
N GLU A 96 5.02 3.19 -9.87
CA GLU A 96 3.66 3.49 -9.48
C GLU A 96 2.97 4.33 -10.58
N PRO A 97 1.73 3.98 -10.97
CA PRO A 97 0.82 3.04 -10.31
C PRO A 97 0.83 1.60 -10.86
N GLU A 98 1.70 1.25 -11.80
CA GLU A 98 1.71 -0.03 -12.51
C GLU A 98 1.84 -1.25 -11.59
N ILE A 99 2.46 -1.11 -10.42
CA ILE A 99 2.54 -2.16 -9.40
C ILE A 99 1.20 -2.50 -8.74
N TYR A 100 0.20 -1.62 -8.85
CA TYR A 100 -1.13 -1.80 -8.26
C TYR A 100 -2.15 -2.37 -9.25
N ILE A 101 -1.97 -2.12 -10.55
CA ILE A 101 -2.85 -2.59 -11.63
C ILE A 101 -2.79 -4.13 -11.72
N SER A 102 -3.95 -4.79 -11.69
CA SER A 102 -4.05 -6.26 -11.69
C SER A 102 -3.36 -6.94 -12.86
N GLU A 103 -3.47 -6.35 -14.04
CA GLU A 103 -3.04 -6.87 -15.34
C GLU A 103 -1.52 -6.88 -15.48
N THR A 104 -0.85 -5.89 -14.87
CA THR A 104 0.59 -5.67 -14.95
C THR A 104 1.33 -6.16 -13.70
N ARG A 105 0.70 -6.15 -12.52
CA ARG A 105 1.33 -6.53 -11.24
C ARG A 105 2.00 -7.90 -11.26
N GLY A 106 1.49 -8.87 -12.02
CA GLY A 106 2.08 -10.21 -12.20
C GLY A 106 2.90 -10.42 -13.48
N LYS A 107 2.72 -9.56 -14.49
CA LYS A 107 3.42 -9.64 -15.79
C LYS A 107 4.70 -8.82 -15.81
N ASN A 108 4.80 -7.81 -14.96
CA ASN A 108 5.97 -6.97 -14.90
C ASN A 108 7.17 -7.82 -14.44
N HIS A 109 8.19 -7.86 -15.29
CA HIS A 109 9.44 -8.63 -15.24
C HIS A 109 10.31 -8.41 -13.97
N TRP A 110 9.85 -7.60 -13.00
CA TRP A 110 10.58 -7.35 -11.76
C TRP A 110 10.53 -8.54 -10.78
N TRP A 111 9.43 -9.31 -10.76
CA TRP A 111 9.34 -10.53 -9.94
C TRP A 111 10.29 -11.64 -10.42
N THR A 112 10.61 -11.68 -11.71
CA THR A 112 11.52 -12.70 -12.28
C THR A 112 12.98 -12.47 -11.87
N ASN A 113 13.39 -11.24 -11.60
CA ASN A 113 14.76 -10.92 -11.16
C ASN A 113 14.99 -11.07 -9.64
N GLY A 114 13.93 -11.10 -8.83
CA GLY A 114 14.03 -11.34 -7.37
C GLY A 114 14.08 -12.82 -6.99
N LYS A 115 13.50 -13.71 -7.79
CA LYS A 115 13.51 -15.17 -7.52
C LYS A 115 14.86 -15.84 -7.77
N THR A 116 15.74 -15.23 -8.55
CA THR A 116 17.10 -15.76 -8.80
C THR A 116 18.05 -15.61 -7.61
N GLN A 117 17.71 -14.77 -6.61
CA GLN A 117 18.51 -14.63 -5.39
C GLN A 117 18.02 -15.48 -4.20
N TYR A 118 16.78 -15.97 -4.22
CA TYR A 118 16.21 -16.77 -3.12
C TYR A 118 16.36 -18.29 -3.30
N ASN A 119 16.76 -18.77 -4.48
CA ASN A 119 16.95 -20.21 -4.77
C ASN A 119 18.40 -20.69 -4.66
N LYS A 120 19.32 -19.91 -4.07
CA LYS A 120 20.73 -20.33 -3.84
C LYS A 120 21.07 -20.63 -2.39
N GLY A 121 20.19 -21.32 -1.67
CA GLY A 121 20.57 -21.80 -0.34
C GLY A 121 19.47 -22.47 0.46
N PHE A 122 18.94 -23.60 -0.01
CA PHE A 122 18.46 -24.69 0.86
C PHE A 122 18.48 -25.99 0.04
N ALA A 123 19.69 -26.54 -0.08
CA ALA A 123 19.94 -27.92 -0.46
C ALA A 123 21.16 -28.40 0.33
N LEU A 124 20.91 -28.80 1.58
CA LEU A 124 21.62 -29.84 2.33
C LEU A 124 20.61 -30.47 3.30
#